data_AF-A0A8C4EF07-F1
#
_entry.id   AF-A0A8C4EF07-F1
#
_cell.length_a   1.000
_cell.length_b   1.000
_cell.length_c   1.000
_cell.angle_alpha   90.00
_cell.angle_beta   90.00
_cell.angle_gamma   90.00
#
_symmetry.space_group_name_H-M   'P 1'
#
loop_
_entity.id
_entity.type
_entity.pdbx_description
1 polymer ?
#
loop_
_entity_poly.entity_id
_entity_poly.type
_entity_poly.pdbx_seq_one_letter_code
_entity_poly.pdbx_strand_id
1 'polypeptide(L)'
;MADTTTKREADSVGADELSQRVKRTKSDGENGGGEVGKEPESQSILCDFKTTNVLSDSAREKNIFLRGKLADQEAVVILEKTPIREDTLAELFSGSTLRLEMRNDIYSTYRLQAPPHLNEIKTTVVCPATEKHVKKYQRQESFLVEETEEDYQSITRPYIEKQSFSVKWVHNILEKKAEADRIVYEDPDPKVGFVLLPDFKWDQKQVDDLYLIAITHLRDIRSLRDLTSEHLPLLQNIFQKGKEAILQRYDLPASKLRVYLHYQPSYYHLHVHFTKLGYEAPGCGVERAHLLADVIQNLQSDPKYYKTRTLYFPLRADDGLLGKFKEAGRL
;
A
#
# COMPACT_ATOMS: atom_id res chain seq x y z
N MET A 1 57.27 9.11 20.42
CA MET A 1 58.16 9.68 19.38
C MET A 1 57.40 9.65 18.07
N ALA A 2 57.44 10.77 17.33
CA ALA A 2 57.04 11.04 15.93
C ALA A 2 56.36 9.91 15.13
N ASP A 3 55.29 10.13 14.35
CA ASP A 3 55.26 11.18 13.33
C ASP A 3 53.86 11.64 12.88
N THR A 4 53.84 12.92 12.53
CA THR A 4 52.80 13.77 11.92
C THR A 4 52.55 13.46 10.45
N THR A 5 51.31 13.60 9.92
CA THR A 5 51.02 14.57 8.82
C THR A 5 49.53 14.76 8.47
N THR A 6 49.16 16.05 8.43
CA THR A 6 48.20 16.74 7.52
C THR A 6 46.69 16.47 7.58
N LYS A 7 45.97 17.41 8.21
CA LYS A 7 44.58 17.78 7.92
C LYS A 7 44.61 19.09 7.13
N ARG A 8 43.94 19.14 5.98
CA ARG A 8 43.77 20.32 5.11
C ARG A 8 42.70 21.25 5.69
N GLU A 9 43.04 22.53 5.83
CA GLU A 9 42.09 23.65 5.83
C GLU A 9 42.09 24.28 4.43
N ALA A 10 40.91 24.63 3.93
CA ALA A 10 40.72 25.44 2.73
C ALA A 10 39.66 26.50 3.06
N ASP A 11 40.11 27.75 2.97
CA ASP A 11 39.35 28.99 3.01
C ASP A 11 38.57 29.26 1.72
N SER A 12 37.69 30.26 1.82
CA SER A 12 37.22 31.19 0.78
C SER A 12 35.84 30.87 0.14
N VAL A 13 34.80 31.66 0.42
CA VAL A 13 34.43 33.01 -0.09
C VAL A 13 33.56 32.92 -1.35
N GLY A 14 32.47 33.67 -1.36
CA GLY A 14 31.83 34.13 -2.61
C GLY A 14 30.31 34.01 -2.62
N ALA A 15 29.64 34.99 -2.02
CA ALA A 15 28.27 35.35 -2.37
C ALA A 15 28.32 36.33 -3.55
N ASP A 16 27.52 36.10 -4.58
CA ASP A 16 27.14 37.08 -5.61
C ASP A 16 25.72 36.69 -6.07
N GLU A 17 24.71 37.42 -5.62
CA GLU A 17 24.01 38.46 -6.39
C GLU A 17 23.26 37.93 -7.62
N LEU A 18 21.92 37.94 -7.54
CA LEU A 18 21.07 38.49 -8.59
C LEU A 18 19.67 38.75 -8.02
N SER A 19 19.44 40.02 -7.67
CA SER A 19 18.13 40.58 -7.38
C SER A 19 17.73 41.51 -8.53
N GLN A 20 16.48 41.42 -9.00
CA GLN A 20 15.86 42.50 -9.78
C GLN A 20 14.48 42.85 -9.22
N ARG A 21 14.50 43.97 -8.48
CA ARG A 21 13.50 45.03 -8.26
C ARG A 21 12.08 44.87 -8.84
N VAL A 22 11.08 45.03 -7.97
CA VAL A 22 9.93 45.93 -8.20
C VAL A 22 9.65 46.74 -6.93
N LYS A 23 9.24 48.00 -7.16
CA LYS A 23 9.31 49.20 -6.31
C LYS A 23 8.57 49.15 -4.96
N ARG A 24 9.21 49.74 -3.93
CA ARG A 24 8.57 50.26 -2.71
C ARG A 24 7.97 51.65 -2.96
N THR A 25 6.76 51.87 -2.44
CA THR A 25 6.26 53.19 -2.06
C THR A 25 6.15 53.19 -0.53
N LYS A 26 6.76 54.18 0.13
CA LYS A 26 6.65 54.43 1.59
C LYS A 26 5.50 55.40 1.85
N SER A 27 4.78 55.19 2.94
CA SER A 27 4.29 56.27 3.80
C SER A 27 4.20 55.78 5.26
N ASP A 28 4.59 56.66 6.17
CA ASP A 28 4.78 56.55 7.63
C ASP A 28 3.45 56.24 8.38
N GLY A 29 3.35 55.87 9.67
CA GLY A 29 4.24 55.73 10.82
C GLY A 29 3.41 55.38 12.07
N GLU A 30 4.07 54.76 13.06
CA GLU A 30 3.77 54.66 14.52
C GLU A 30 2.55 53.89 15.12
N ASN A 31 2.93 52.92 15.97
CA ASN A 31 2.41 52.47 17.27
C ASN A 31 0.92 52.11 17.50
N GLY A 32 0.71 50.88 18.00
CA GLY A 32 -0.46 50.51 18.80
C GLY A 32 -0.62 48.99 18.93
N GLY A 33 -0.41 48.45 20.12
CA GLY A 33 -0.66 47.03 20.41
C GLY A 33 -2.14 46.69 20.42
N GLY A 34 -2.46 45.42 20.17
CA GLY A 34 -3.80 44.88 20.35
C GLY A 34 -4.18 43.86 19.28
N GLU A 35 -4.67 42.73 19.76
CA GLU A 35 -5.46 41.72 19.04
C GLU A 35 -4.69 40.71 18.19
N VAL A 36 -4.51 39.53 18.80
CA VAL A 36 -4.50 38.24 18.11
C VAL A 36 -5.72 38.22 17.20
N GLY A 37 -5.51 38.46 15.91
CA GLY A 37 -6.56 38.37 14.91
C GLY A 37 -7.19 36.99 14.96
N LYS A 38 -8.44 36.91 15.42
CA LYS A 38 -9.32 35.82 15.04
C LYS A 38 -9.34 35.80 13.53
N GLU A 39 -8.83 34.72 12.93
CA GLU A 39 -9.12 34.42 11.54
C GLU A 39 -10.65 34.51 11.37
N PRO A 40 -11.15 35.23 10.35
CA PRO A 40 -12.58 35.37 10.16
C PRO A 40 -13.13 33.96 9.95
N GLU A 41 -14.21 33.61 10.68
CA GLU A 41 -14.97 32.39 10.44
C GLU A 41 -15.33 32.35 8.95
N SER A 42 -14.55 31.59 8.18
CA SER A 42 -14.71 31.52 6.74
C SER A 42 -16.07 30.91 6.48
N GLN A 43 -16.94 31.64 5.78
CA GLN A 43 -18.17 31.09 5.22
C GLN A 43 -17.84 29.72 4.60
N SER A 44 -18.61 28.69 4.97
CA SER A 44 -18.35 27.32 4.55
C SER A 44 -18.22 27.29 3.03
N ILE A 45 -17.00 27.09 2.52
CA ILE A 45 -16.72 26.94 1.08
C ILE A 45 -17.55 25.80 0.46
N LEU A 46 -18.15 24.93 1.28
CA LEU A 46 -19.00 23.83 0.84
C LEU A 46 -20.50 24.14 0.90
N CYS A 47 -20.93 25.34 1.32
CA CYS A 47 -22.35 25.69 1.41
C CYS A 47 -23.08 25.52 0.06
N ASP A 48 -22.37 25.82 -1.03
CA ASP A 48 -22.89 25.73 -2.40
C ASP A 48 -22.47 24.44 -3.12
N PHE A 49 -21.84 23.49 -2.41
CA PHE A 49 -21.40 22.24 -3.02
C PHE A 49 -22.60 21.36 -3.38
N LYS A 50 -22.72 21.05 -4.68
CA LYS A 50 -23.74 20.14 -5.19
C LYS A 50 -23.14 18.77 -5.46
N THR A 51 -23.37 17.83 -4.55
CA THR A 51 -22.97 16.44 -4.72
C THR A 51 -23.61 15.85 -5.97
N THR A 52 -22.78 15.27 -6.84
CA THR A 52 -23.21 14.54 -8.04
C THR A 52 -23.28 13.05 -7.75
N ASN A 53 -22.21 12.46 -7.20
CA ASN A 53 -22.19 11.05 -6.79
C ASN A 53 -21.09 10.80 -5.75
N VAL A 54 -21.22 9.66 -5.05
CA VAL A 54 -20.14 9.12 -4.22
C VAL A 54 -19.14 8.41 -5.13
N LEU A 55 -17.87 8.76 -4.99
CA LEU A 55 -16.76 8.12 -5.70
C LEU A 55 -16.32 6.85 -4.97
N SER A 56 -16.15 6.93 -3.65
CA SER A 56 -15.79 5.81 -2.78
C SER A 56 -16.17 6.13 -1.34
N ASP A 57 -16.36 5.11 -0.53
CA ASP A 57 -16.53 5.20 0.92
C ASP A 57 -15.84 4.01 1.59
N SER A 58 -15.37 4.22 2.82
CA SER A 58 -14.84 3.15 3.66
C SER A 58 -15.46 3.24 5.05
N ALA A 59 -16.38 2.32 5.34
CA ALA A 59 -16.90 2.13 6.68
C ALA A 59 -15.79 1.72 7.67
N ARG A 60 -14.69 1.13 7.19
CA ARG A 60 -13.54 0.76 8.02
C ARG A 60 -12.71 1.99 8.41
N GLU A 61 -12.23 2.73 7.41
CA GLU A 61 -11.39 3.93 7.56
C GLU A 61 -12.19 5.18 7.95
N LYS A 62 -13.53 5.07 8.00
CA LYS A 62 -14.44 6.16 8.38
C LYS A 62 -14.29 7.39 7.49
N ASN A 63 -14.16 7.18 6.17
CA ASN A 63 -14.04 8.24 5.18
C ASN A 63 -15.00 8.06 3.98
N ILE A 64 -15.26 9.16 3.28
CA ILE A 64 -16.09 9.21 2.07
C ILE A 64 -15.51 10.24 1.08
N PHE A 65 -15.58 9.90 -0.21
CA PHE A 65 -15.07 10.68 -1.33
C PHE A 65 -16.25 11.01 -2.24
N LEU A 66 -16.46 12.29 -2.50
CA LEU A 66 -17.63 12.82 -3.21
C LEU A 66 -17.17 13.56 -4.45
N ARG A 67 -17.84 13.32 -5.58
CA ARG A 67 -17.78 14.20 -6.76
C ARG A 67 -18.95 15.14 -6.70
N GLY A 68 -18.71 16.40 -7.04
CA GLY A 68 -19.76 17.38 -7.17
C GLY A 68 -19.29 18.62 -7.92
N LYS A 69 -20.08 19.68 -7.79
CA LYS A 69 -19.73 20.99 -8.32
C LYS A 69 -19.65 22.02 -7.22
N LEU A 70 -18.66 22.90 -7.32
CA LEU A 70 -18.50 24.06 -6.47
C LEU A 70 -18.29 25.29 -7.36
N ALA A 71 -19.16 26.30 -7.23
CA ALA A 71 -19.16 27.49 -8.11
C ALA A 71 -19.06 27.11 -9.61
N ASP A 72 -19.90 26.15 -10.02
CA ASP A 72 -19.98 25.55 -11.36
C ASP A 72 -18.71 24.84 -11.88
N GLN A 73 -17.67 24.71 -11.06
CA GLN A 73 -16.48 23.93 -11.35
C GLN A 73 -16.59 22.52 -10.78
N GLU A 74 -16.06 21.52 -11.49
CA GLU A 74 -15.95 20.17 -10.96
C GLU A 74 -15.09 20.17 -9.69
N ALA A 75 -15.52 19.44 -8.67
CA ALA A 75 -14.84 19.36 -7.39
C ALA A 75 -14.91 17.96 -6.80
N VAL A 76 -13.87 17.59 -6.05
CA VAL A 76 -13.86 16.40 -5.20
C VAL A 76 -13.77 16.83 -3.74
N VAL A 77 -14.67 16.32 -2.91
CA VAL A 77 -14.66 16.54 -1.45
C VAL A 77 -14.39 15.23 -0.75
N ILE A 78 -13.46 15.22 0.19
CA ILE A 78 -13.08 14.07 0.99
C ILE A 78 -13.36 14.40 2.45
N LEU A 79 -14.15 13.56 3.11
CA LEU A 79 -14.47 13.68 4.52
C LEU A 79 -13.91 12.48 5.27
N GLU A 80 -13.14 12.71 6.32
CA GLU A 80 -12.46 11.69 7.12
C GLU A 80 -12.64 11.98 8.62
N LYS A 81 -13.08 10.97 9.39
CA LYS A 81 -13.14 11.10 10.84
C LYS A 81 -11.72 11.22 11.42
N THR A 82 -11.54 12.11 12.38
CA THR A 82 -10.28 12.25 13.10
C THR A 82 -10.09 11.10 14.10
N PRO A 83 -8.85 10.65 14.34
CA PRO A 83 -8.56 9.69 15.39
C PRO A 83 -8.92 10.23 16.78
N ILE A 84 -9.38 9.34 17.67
CA ILE A 84 -9.51 9.66 19.09
C ILE A 84 -8.11 9.72 19.69
N ARG A 85 -7.79 10.80 20.40
CA ARG A 85 -6.49 11.00 21.03
C ARG A 85 -6.55 10.72 22.52
N GLU A 86 -5.52 10.06 23.04
CA GLU A 86 -5.42 9.68 24.45
C GLU A 86 -5.52 10.89 25.40
N ASP A 87 -4.90 12.01 25.01
CA ASP A 87 -4.88 13.25 25.78
C ASP A 87 -6.26 13.94 25.89
N THR A 88 -7.23 13.56 25.06
CA THR A 88 -8.60 14.12 25.07
C THR A 88 -9.62 13.25 25.81
N LEU A 89 -9.23 12.06 26.29
CA LEU A 89 -10.18 11.08 26.82
C LEU A 89 -10.93 11.57 28.06
N ALA A 90 -10.25 12.29 28.97
CA ALA A 90 -10.87 12.81 30.19
C ALA A 90 -12.00 13.81 29.87
N GLU A 91 -11.73 14.74 28.96
CA GLU A 91 -12.72 15.70 28.48
C GLU A 91 -13.83 15.00 27.71
N LEU A 92 -13.50 14.10 26.79
CA LEU A 92 -14.46 13.32 26.01
C LEU A 92 -15.45 12.59 26.93
N PHE A 93 -14.99 11.91 27.99
CA PHE A 93 -15.89 11.17 28.88
C PHE A 93 -16.76 12.08 29.74
N SER A 94 -16.21 13.18 30.25
CA SER A 94 -16.94 14.13 31.10
C SER A 94 -17.94 15.00 30.33
N GLY A 95 -17.61 15.37 29.09
CA GLY A 95 -18.37 16.31 28.27
C GLY A 95 -19.35 15.67 27.27
N SER A 96 -19.36 14.33 27.16
CA SER A 96 -20.24 13.63 26.23
C SER A 96 -21.58 13.24 26.84
N THR A 97 -22.57 13.04 25.99
CA THR A 97 -23.81 12.34 26.36
C THR A 97 -23.82 10.93 25.79
N LEU A 98 -24.28 9.97 26.59
CA LEU A 98 -24.38 8.56 26.22
C LEU A 98 -25.84 8.13 26.13
N ARG A 99 -26.20 7.49 25.02
CA ARG A 99 -27.47 6.78 24.88
C ARG A 99 -27.21 5.29 24.77
N LEU A 100 -27.75 4.51 25.70
CA LEU A 100 -27.66 3.05 25.66
C LEU A 100 -28.39 2.52 24.42
N GLU A 101 -27.72 1.67 23.66
CA GLU A 101 -28.32 0.93 22.53
C GLU A 101 -28.67 -0.51 22.90
N MET A 102 -27.73 -1.19 23.55
CA MET A 102 -27.86 -2.60 23.88
C MET A 102 -27.09 -2.88 25.16
N ARG A 103 -27.63 -3.77 25.99
CA ARG A 103 -26.94 -4.33 27.15
C ARG A 103 -27.20 -5.84 27.22
N ASN A 104 -26.14 -6.61 27.43
CA ASN A 104 -26.20 -8.02 27.73
C ASN A 104 -25.12 -8.36 28.77
N ASP A 105 -25.55 -8.73 29.98
CA ASP A 105 -24.67 -8.98 31.13
C ASP A 105 -23.69 -7.82 31.38
N ILE A 106 -22.38 -8.06 31.25
CA ILE A 106 -21.31 -7.07 31.42
C ILE A 106 -21.04 -6.24 30.16
N TYR A 107 -21.60 -6.60 29.01
CA TYR A 107 -21.40 -5.89 27.75
C TYR A 107 -22.51 -4.88 27.51
N SER A 108 -22.14 -3.64 27.21
CA SER A 108 -23.09 -2.60 26.83
C SER A 108 -22.52 -1.71 25.73
N THR A 109 -23.36 -1.40 24.75
CA THR A 109 -23.04 -0.54 23.60
C THR A 109 -23.83 0.74 23.71
N TYR A 110 -23.17 1.88 23.50
CA TYR A 110 -23.76 3.21 23.60
C TYR A 110 -23.50 3.99 22.31
N ARG A 111 -24.41 4.91 21.97
CA ARG A 111 -24.10 6.04 21.09
C ARG A 111 -23.56 7.18 21.96
N LEU A 112 -22.32 7.56 21.70
CA LEU A 112 -21.67 8.72 22.33
C LEU A 112 -21.82 9.94 21.42
N GLN A 113 -22.33 11.03 21.97
CA GLN A 113 -22.30 12.35 21.34
C GLN A 113 -21.22 13.19 22.00
N ALA A 114 -20.11 13.39 21.29
CA ALA A 114 -18.94 14.11 21.77
C ALA A 114 -19.14 15.63 21.77
N PRO A 115 -18.38 16.38 22.60
CA PRO A 115 -18.26 17.83 22.48
C PRO A 115 -17.92 18.25 21.03
N PRO A 116 -18.50 19.34 20.49
CA PRO A 116 -18.34 19.71 19.08
C PRO A 116 -16.88 19.83 18.61
N HIS A 117 -16.01 20.41 19.45
CA HIS A 117 -14.60 20.61 19.13
C HIS A 117 -13.77 19.30 19.14
N LEU A 118 -14.29 18.21 19.71
CA LEU A 118 -13.68 16.87 19.66
C LEU A 118 -14.23 16.00 18.52
N ASN A 119 -15.20 16.51 17.76
CA ASN A 119 -15.88 15.78 16.68
C ASN A 119 -15.65 16.44 15.31
N GLU A 120 -14.49 17.07 15.14
CA GLU A 120 -14.06 17.65 13.87
C GLU A 120 -13.96 16.56 12.79
N ILE A 121 -14.26 16.95 11.55
CA ILE A 121 -14.14 16.07 10.38
C ILE A 121 -13.09 16.70 9.48
N LYS A 122 -11.99 15.98 9.26
CA LYS A 122 -10.98 16.40 8.32
C LYS A 122 -11.61 16.45 6.92
N THR A 123 -11.60 17.64 6.35
CA THR A 123 -12.25 17.94 5.07
C THR A 123 -11.19 18.40 4.07
N THR A 124 -11.07 17.68 2.95
CA THR A 124 -10.18 18.05 1.84
C THR A 124 -11.01 18.38 0.62
N VAL A 125 -10.73 19.52 -0.02
CA VAL A 125 -11.44 19.98 -1.23
C VAL A 125 -10.43 20.09 -2.37
N VAL A 126 -10.73 19.44 -3.50
CA VAL A 126 -9.98 19.56 -4.76
C VAL A 126 -10.88 20.27 -5.76
N CYS A 127 -10.60 21.53 -6.07
CA CYS A 127 -11.37 22.34 -7.01
C CYS A 127 -10.44 23.32 -7.76
N PRO A 128 -10.43 23.34 -9.11
CA PRO A 128 -11.17 22.44 -10.00
C PRO A 128 -10.58 21.02 -10.02
N ALA A 129 -11.45 20.02 -9.96
CA ALA A 129 -11.11 18.61 -10.13
C ALA A 129 -11.00 18.24 -11.62
N THR A 130 -9.99 17.44 -11.96
CA THR A 130 -9.83 16.88 -13.31
C THR A 130 -10.39 15.46 -13.33
N GLU A 131 -10.63 14.90 -14.53
CA GLU A 131 -11.00 13.49 -14.67
C GLU A 131 -9.96 12.52 -14.06
N LYS A 132 -8.68 12.93 -14.00
CA LYS A 132 -7.64 12.16 -13.27
C LYS A 132 -7.90 12.13 -11.77
N HIS A 133 -8.35 13.23 -11.17
CA HIS A 133 -8.74 13.27 -9.76
C HIS A 133 -9.96 12.39 -9.50
N VAL A 134 -10.99 12.48 -10.35
CA VAL A 134 -12.19 11.65 -10.24
C VAL A 134 -11.83 10.16 -10.32
N LYS A 135 -11.09 9.75 -11.35
CA LYS A 135 -10.67 8.35 -11.53
C LYS A 135 -9.79 7.83 -10.38
N LYS A 136 -8.96 8.69 -9.78
CA LYS A 136 -8.11 8.33 -8.62
C LYS A 136 -8.93 7.95 -7.39
N TYR A 137 -10.02 8.67 -7.12
CA TYR A 137 -10.85 8.45 -5.92
C TYR A 137 -12.09 7.57 -6.17
N GLN A 138 -12.38 7.25 -7.43
CA GLN A 138 -13.45 6.32 -7.80
C GLN A 138 -13.11 4.90 -7.32
N ARG A 139 -13.95 4.35 -6.44
CA ARG A 139 -13.91 2.95 -6.04
C ARG A 139 -14.03 2.09 -7.28
N GLN A 140 -13.05 1.21 -7.48
CA GLN A 140 -13.18 0.17 -8.48
C GLN A 140 -13.91 -1.00 -7.84
N GLU A 141 -15.05 -1.36 -8.42
CA GLU A 141 -15.72 -2.60 -8.09
C GLU A 141 -14.78 -3.78 -8.37
N SER A 142 -14.79 -4.77 -7.49
CA SER A 142 -13.97 -5.97 -7.61
C SER A 142 -14.87 -7.19 -7.55
N PHE A 143 -14.57 -8.17 -8.39
CA PHE A 143 -15.31 -9.42 -8.54
C PHE A 143 -14.41 -10.56 -8.11
N LEU A 144 -14.93 -11.47 -7.28
CA LEU A 144 -14.22 -12.68 -6.92
C LEU A 144 -14.41 -13.70 -8.04
N VAL A 145 -13.32 -14.07 -8.69
CA VAL A 145 -13.28 -15.11 -9.72
C VAL A 145 -12.98 -16.44 -9.06
N GLU A 146 -13.73 -17.46 -9.47
CA GLU A 146 -13.44 -18.87 -9.20
C GLU A 146 -12.83 -19.48 -10.46
N GLU A 147 -11.56 -19.87 -10.43
CA GLU A 147 -10.85 -20.42 -11.60
C GLU A 147 -10.47 -21.89 -11.38
N THR A 148 -11.06 -22.78 -12.19
CA THR A 148 -10.68 -24.20 -12.24
C THR A 148 -9.39 -24.43 -13.05
N GLU A 149 -8.88 -25.67 -13.08
CA GLU A 149 -7.78 -26.04 -13.98
C GLU A 149 -8.13 -25.75 -15.44
N GLU A 150 -9.34 -26.11 -15.87
CA GLU A 150 -9.82 -25.90 -17.24
C GLU A 150 -9.90 -24.42 -17.58
N ASP A 151 -10.39 -23.59 -16.65
CA ASP A 151 -10.47 -22.14 -16.84
C ASP A 151 -9.07 -21.52 -16.93
N TYR A 152 -8.12 -21.97 -16.11
CA TYR A 152 -6.73 -21.53 -16.25
C TYR A 152 -6.17 -21.84 -17.64
N GLN A 153 -6.34 -23.08 -18.12
CA GLN A 153 -5.78 -23.48 -19.41
C GLN A 153 -6.47 -22.81 -20.61
N SER A 154 -7.78 -22.58 -20.53
CA SER A 154 -8.58 -22.08 -21.66
C SER A 154 -8.75 -20.55 -21.68
N ILE A 155 -8.66 -19.88 -20.52
CA ILE A 155 -8.93 -18.44 -20.37
C ILE A 155 -7.67 -17.70 -19.91
N THR A 156 -7.19 -18.00 -18.70
CA THR A 156 -6.17 -17.20 -18.02
C THR A 156 -4.80 -17.33 -18.67
N ARG A 157 -4.32 -18.55 -18.91
CA ARG A 157 -3.02 -18.79 -19.53
C ARG A 157 -2.92 -18.17 -20.93
N PRO A 158 -3.89 -18.36 -21.86
CA PRO A 158 -3.87 -17.68 -23.14
C PRO A 158 -3.90 -16.15 -23.04
N TYR A 159 -4.59 -15.59 -22.03
CA TYR A 159 -4.60 -14.16 -21.78
C TYR A 159 -3.21 -13.65 -21.35
N ILE A 160 -2.57 -14.34 -20.40
CA ILE A 160 -1.23 -14.00 -19.89
C ILE A 160 -0.19 -14.06 -21.03
N GLU A 161 -0.22 -15.12 -21.82
CA GLU A 161 0.73 -15.33 -22.92
C GLU A 161 0.58 -14.25 -24.02
N LYS A 162 -0.62 -13.71 -24.22
CA LYS A 162 -0.87 -12.60 -25.17
C LYS A 162 -0.44 -11.22 -24.64
N GLN A 163 -0.52 -10.99 -23.33
CA GLN A 163 -0.29 -9.67 -22.73
C GLN A 163 1.18 -9.21 -22.72
N SER A 164 2.15 -10.09 -23.04
CA SER A 164 3.58 -9.77 -23.11
C SER A 164 4.09 -8.93 -21.92
N PHE A 165 3.75 -9.35 -20.70
CA PHE A 165 4.16 -8.65 -19.49
C PHE A 165 5.69 -8.58 -19.40
N SER A 166 6.25 -7.38 -19.50
CA SER A 166 7.70 -7.21 -19.42
C SER A 166 8.19 -7.39 -17.99
N VAL A 167 8.96 -8.46 -17.76
CA VAL A 167 9.70 -8.72 -16.51
C VAL A 167 11.16 -8.25 -16.59
N LYS A 168 11.48 -7.34 -17.51
CA LYS A 168 12.87 -6.85 -17.72
C LYS A 168 13.50 -6.29 -16.45
N TRP A 169 12.73 -5.59 -15.62
CA TRP A 169 13.23 -5.03 -14.36
C TRP A 169 13.65 -6.15 -13.37
N VAL A 170 12.93 -7.28 -13.36
CA VAL A 170 13.28 -8.48 -12.59
C VAL A 170 14.64 -9.01 -13.03
N HIS A 171 14.83 -9.16 -14.34
CA HIS A 171 16.11 -9.61 -14.89
C HIS A 171 17.26 -8.65 -14.60
N ASN A 172 17.01 -7.34 -14.63
CA ASN A 172 18.04 -6.35 -14.26
C ASN A 172 18.51 -6.53 -12.82
N ILE A 173 17.63 -6.87 -11.87
CA ILE A 173 17.99 -7.16 -10.47
C ILE A 173 18.80 -8.46 -10.40
N LEU A 174 18.31 -9.54 -11.01
CA LEU A 174 18.96 -10.85 -10.99
C LEU A 174 20.36 -10.81 -11.63
N GLU A 175 20.53 -10.00 -12.68
CA GLU A 175 21.79 -9.81 -13.41
C GLU A 175 22.65 -8.67 -12.85
N LYS A 176 22.27 -8.08 -11.71
CA LYS A 176 22.98 -6.98 -11.02
C LYS A 176 23.18 -5.72 -11.88
N LYS A 177 22.32 -5.51 -12.86
CA LYS A 177 22.26 -4.30 -13.70
C LYS A 177 21.50 -3.15 -13.03
N ALA A 178 20.67 -3.45 -12.03
CA ALA A 178 19.94 -2.48 -11.23
C ALA A 178 19.73 -2.99 -9.79
N GLU A 179 19.64 -2.07 -8.83
CA GLU A 179 19.32 -2.33 -7.41
C GLU A 179 20.23 -3.36 -6.70
N ALA A 180 21.43 -3.62 -7.24
CA ALA A 180 22.36 -4.59 -6.67
C ALA A 180 22.79 -4.23 -5.23
N ASP A 181 22.90 -2.94 -4.95
CA ASP A 181 23.23 -2.36 -3.64
C ASP A 181 22.10 -2.51 -2.60
N ARG A 182 20.86 -2.76 -3.05
CA ARG A 182 19.69 -2.94 -2.18
C ARG A 182 19.48 -4.39 -1.74
N ILE A 183 20.28 -5.32 -2.25
CA ILE A 183 20.14 -6.74 -1.96
C ILE A 183 20.51 -7.00 -0.49
N VAL A 184 19.58 -7.60 0.25
CA VAL A 184 19.74 -7.98 1.65
C VAL A 184 20.37 -9.36 1.78
N TYR A 185 19.98 -10.27 0.89
CA TYR A 185 20.48 -11.63 0.83
C TYR A 185 20.38 -12.15 -0.59
N GLU A 186 21.32 -13.01 -0.98
CA GLU A 186 21.27 -13.73 -2.24
C GLU A 186 21.80 -15.15 -2.04
N ASP A 187 21.03 -16.11 -2.53
CA ASP A 187 21.52 -17.44 -2.84
C ASP A 187 21.67 -17.53 -4.37
N PRO A 188 22.88 -17.63 -4.92
CA PRO A 188 23.13 -17.53 -6.36
C PRO A 188 22.81 -18.82 -7.14
N ASP A 189 22.33 -19.89 -6.49
CA ASP A 189 22.00 -21.13 -7.19
C ASP A 189 20.92 -20.88 -8.28
N PRO A 190 21.16 -21.29 -9.54
CA PRO A 190 20.25 -20.98 -10.64
C PRO A 190 18.89 -21.69 -10.57
N LYS A 191 18.74 -22.73 -9.74
CA LYS A 191 17.52 -23.56 -9.64
C LYS A 191 16.80 -23.37 -8.32
N VAL A 192 17.53 -23.29 -7.21
CA VAL A 192 16.98 -23.18 -5.86
C VAL A 192 17.30 -21.85 -5.17
N GLY A 193 18.06 -20.98 -5.83
CA GLY A 193 18.47 -19.69 -5.32
C GLY A 193 17.48 -18.56 -5.61
N PHE A 194 17.68 -17.45 -4.91
CA PHE A 194 16.84 -16.25 -4.99
C PHE A 194 17.60 -15.02 -4.48
N VAL A 195 17.11 -13.84 -4.88
CA VAL A 195 17.52 -12.54 -4.33
C VAL A 195 16.43 -12.04 -3.39
N LEU A 196 16.80 -11.58 -2.20
CA LEU A 196 15.92 -10.89 -1.25
C LEU A 196 16.28 -9.40 -1.19
N LEU A 197 15.30 -8.53 -1.40
CA LEU A 197 15.49 -7.09 -1.36
C LEU A 197 14.24 -6.34 -0.86
N PRO A 198 14.38 -5.10 -0.35
CA PRO A 198 13.25 -4.25 0.03
C PRO A 198 12.34 -3.95 -1.16
N ASP A 199 11.02 -4.14 -0.97
CA ASP A 199 10.01 -3.74 -1.95
C ASP A 199 10.05 -2.21 -2.12
N PHE A 200 9.76 -1.72 -3.34
CA PHE A 200 9.78 -0.28 -3.62
C PHE A 200 8.76 0.52 -2.77
N LYS A 201 7.76 -0.13 -2.18
CA LYS A 201 6.77 0.48 -1.29
C LYS A 201 7.31 0.80 0.10
N TRP A 202 8.45 0.23 0.50
CA TRP A 202 9.02 0.42 1.83
C TRP A 202 10.21 1.39 1.79
N ASP A 203 10.13 2.46 2.59
CA ASP A 203 11.16 3.49 2.66
C ASP A 203 12.31 3.15 3.62
N GLN A 204 12.20 2.02 4.33
CA GLN A 204 13.19 1.48 5.26
C GLN A 204 13.47 2.35 6.50
N LYS A 205 12.63 3.33 6.82
CA LYS A 205 12.82 4.17 8.01
C LYS A 205 12.41 3.48 9.31
N GLN A 206 11.48 2.54 9.22
CA GLN A 206 10.92 1.82 10.35
C GLN A 206 10.63 0.37 9.98
N VAL A 207 10.58 -0.50 10.99
CA VAL A 207 10.27 -1.92 10.78
C VAL A 207 8.78 -2.21 10.84
N ASP A 208 7.95 -1.25 11.26
CA ASP A 208 6.51 -1.43 11.43
C ASP A 208 5.77 -1.71 10.12
N ASP A 209 6.30 -1.22 9.01
CA ASP A 209 5.85 -1.41 7.64
C ASP A 209 6.85 -2.22 6.80
N LEU A 210 7.72 -3.01 7.45
CA LEU A 210 8.73 -3.83 6.78
C LEU A 210 8.10 -4.66 5.65
N TYR A 211 8.69 -4.51 4.46
CA TYR A 211 8.27 -5.20 3.25
C TYR A 211 9.50 -5.55 2.38
N LEU A 212 9.80 -6.84 2.28
CA LEU A 212 10.76 -7.38 1.33
C LEU A 212 10.09 -8.31 0.31
N ILE A 213 10.76 -8.47 -0.83
CA ILE A 213 10.41 -9.45 -1.85
C ILE A 213 11.60 -10.39 -2.10
N ALA A 214 11.31 -11.68 -2.21
CA ALA A 214 12.24 -12.67 -2.71
C ALA A 214 11.92 -12.97 -4.18
N ILE A 215 12.90 -12.85 -5.07
CA ILE A 215 12.78 -13.10 -6.51
C ILE A 215 13.66 -14.29 -6.87
N THR A 216 13.09 -15.32 -7.49
CA THR A 216 13.82 -16.55 -7.82
C THR A 216 14.78 -16.36 -8.99
N HIS A 217 15.93 -17.05 -8.98
CA HIS A 217 16.81 -17.08 -10.16
C HIS A 217 16.20 -17.90 -11.31
N LEU A 218 15.48 -18.97 -10.97
CA LEU A 218 14.74 -19.79 -11.91
C LEU A 218 13.65 -18.95 -12.61
N ARG A 219 13.67 -18.93 -13.95
CA ARG A 219 12.85 -18.02 -14.78
C ARG A 219 11.50 -18.59 -15.22
N ASP A 220 11.37 -19.91 -15.30
CA ASP A 220 10.22 -20.56 -15.96
C ASP A 220 9.01 -20.82 -15.02
N ILE A 221 8.90 -20.06 -13.93
CA ILE A 221 7.77 -20.14 -12.99
C ILE A 221 7.03 -18.81 -12.99
N ARG A 222 5.83 -18.78 -13.57
CA ARG A 222 5.04 -17.54 -13.72
C ARG A 222 4.21 -17.23 -12.49
N SER A 223 3.64 -18.24 -11.85
CA SER A 223 2.73 -18.10 -10.70
C SER A 223 2.58 -19.42 -9.93
N LEU A 224 1.65 -19.46 -8.97
CA LEU A 224 1.28 -20.70 -8.26
C LEU A 224 0.95 -21.86 -9.21
N ARG A 225 0.32 -21.60 -10.36
CA ARG A 225 -0.11 -22.62 -11.33
C ARG A 225 1.05 -23.42 -11.94
N ASP A 226 2.25 -22.86 -11.97
CA ASP A 226 3.44 -23.54 -12.48
C ASP A 226 4.16 -24.34 -11.38
N LEU A 227 3.80 -24.19 -10.10
CA LEU A 227 4.43 -24.91 -9.00
C LEU A 227 4.08 -26.40 -8.98
N THR A 228 5.07 -27.20 -8.60
CA THR A 228 5.03 -28.66 -8.47
C THR A 228 5.95 -29.08 -7.32
N SER A 229 5.96 -30.36 -6.95
CA SER A 229 6.88 -30.89 -5.93
C SER A 229 8.37 -30.69 -6.28
N GLU A 230 8.74 -30.56 -7.55
CA GLU A 230 10.12 -30.28 -7.99
C GLU A 230 10.65 -28.94 -7.46
N HIS A 231 9.73 -28.01 -7.15
CA HIS A 231 10.06 -26.68 -6.65
C HIS A 231 10.16 -26.61 -5.12
N LEU A 232 9.88 -27.71 -4.39
CA LEU A 232 9.95 -27.73 -2.93
C LEU A 232 11.31 -27.25 -2.37
N PRO A 233 12.48 -27.66 -2.93
CA PRO A 233 13.77 -27.17 -2.45
C PRO A 233 13.90 -25.64 -2.57
N LEU A 234 13.47 -25.06 -3.69
CA LEU A 234 13.46 -23.60 -3.90
C LEU A 234 12.55 -22.89 -2.88
N LEU A 235 11.32 -23.37 -2.72
CA LEU A 235 10.34 -22.77 -1.81
C LEU A 235 10.79 -22.85 -0.35
N GLN A 236 11.36 -23.99 0.07
CA GLN A 236 11.92 -24.17 1.41
C GLN A 236 13.15 -23.29 1.62
N ASN A 237 14.00 -23.14 0.62
CA ASN A 237 15.17 -22.26 0.68
C ASN A 237 14.74 -20.81 0.88
N ILE A 238 13.80 -20.30 0.07
CA ILE A 238 13.23 -18.95 0.22
C ILE A 238 12.66 -18.77 1.64
N PHE A 239 11.84 -19.72 2.09
CA PHE A 239 11.20 -19.62 3.40
C PHE A 239 12.24 -19.55 4.53
N GLN A 240 13.21 -20.46 4.53
CA GLN A 240 14.17 -20.57 5.62
C GLN A 240 15.23 -19.46 5.57
N LYS A 241 15.91 -19.30 4.44
CA LYS A 241 16.97 -18.29 4.27
C LYS A 241 16.44 -16.87 4.28
N GLY A 242 15.23 -16.65 3.76
CA GLY A 242 14.57 -15.34 3.84
C GLY A 242 14.32 -14.91 5.28
N LYS A 243 13.78 -15.80 6.13
CA LYS A 243 13.57 -15.52 7.56
C LYS A 243 14.90 -15.31 8.31
N GLU A 244 15.91 -16.13 8.02
CA GLU A 244 17.25 -16.00 8.63
C GLU A 244 17.87 -14.63 8.30
N ALA A 245 17.85 -14.23 7.02
CA ALA A 245 18.38 -12.95 6.58
C ALA A 245 17.63 -11.77 7.20
N ILE A 246 16.30 -11.84 7.31
CA ILE A 246 15.49 -10.78 7.93
C ILE A 246 15.80 -10.66 9.42
N LEU A 247 15.92 -11.78 10.13
CA LEU A 247 16.33 -11.77 11.54
C LEU A 247 17.71 -11.13 11.71
N GLN A 248 18.70 -11.54 10.91
CA GLN A 248 20.06 -11.01 10.98
C GLN A 248 20.14 -9.52 10.66
N ARG A 249 19.37 -9.05 9.67
CA ARG A 249 19.46 -7.67 9.17
C ARG A 249 18.63 -6.66 9.96
N TYR A 250 17.48 -7.08 10.48
CA TYR A 250 16.45 -6.19 11.06
C TYR A 250 16.01 -6.58 12.48
N ASP A 251 16.61 -7.62 13.08
CA ASP A 251 16.24 -8.15 14.40
C ASP A 251 14.73 -8.48 14.52
N LEU A 252 14.12 -8.90 13.39
CA LEU A 252 12.70 -9.23 13.34
C LEU A 252 12.52 -10.76 13.31
N PRO A 253 12.01 -11.37 14.39
CA PRO A 253 11.83 -12.81 14.45
C PRO A 253 10.78 -13.31 13.46
N ALA A 254 10.95 -14.54 13.00
CA ALA A 254 10.06 -15.23 12.08
C ALA A 254 8.58 -15.20 12.49
N SER A 255 8.28 -15.28 13.79
CA SER A 255 6.91 -15.24 14.33
C SER A 255 6.21 -13.88 14.13
N LYS A 256 6.96 -12.83 13.78
CA LYS A 256 6.43 -11.50 13.44
C LYS A 256 6.38 -11.26 11.93
N LEU A 257 6.57 -12.29 11.11
CA LEU A 257 6.50 -12.20 9.65
C LEU A 257 5.26 -12.89 9.09
N ARG A 258 4.65 -12.26 8.09
CA ARG A 258 3.73 -12.89 7.14
C ARG A 258 4.52 -13.14 5.86
N VAL A 259 4.61 -14.40 5.43
CA VAL A 259 5.37 -14.81 4.24
C VAL A 259 4.44 -15.49 3.25
N TYR A 260 4.27 -14.91 2.07
CA TYR A 260 3.17 -15.31 1.17
C TYR A 260 3.44 -14.99 -0.31
N LEU A 261 2.67 -15.62 -1.19
CA LEU A 261 2.63 -15.36 -2.63
C LEU A 261 1.29 -14.73 -3.00
N HIS A 262 1.25 -13.99 -4.11
CA HIS A 262 0.00 -13.51 -4.68
C HIS A 262 -0.55 -14.44 -5.78
N TYR A 263 -1.87 -14.57 -5.82
CA TYR A 263 -2.61 -15.07 -6.97
C TYR A 263 -3.83 -14.18 -7.25
N GLN A 264 -3.97 -13.55 -8.43
CA GLN A 264 -2.96 -13.41 -9.48
C GLN A 264 -1.77 -12.52 -9.01
N PRO A 265 -0.54 -12.84 -9.46
CA PRO A 265 0.61 -11.99 -9.17
C PRO A 265 0.55 -10.68 -9.96
N SER A 266 1.27 -9.65 -9.52
CA SER A 266 1.33 -8.38 -10.26
C SER A 266 2.28 -8.44 -11.48
N TYR A 267 3.14 -9.47 -11.54
CA TYR A 267 4.03 -9.78 -12.65
C TYR A 267 4.32 -11.28 -12.63
N TYR A 268 4.50 -11.88 -13.81
CA TYR A 268 4.56 -13.33 -13.99
C TYR A 268 6.01 -13.86 -13.96
N HIS A 269 6.67 -13.66 -12.83
CA HIS A 269 7.93 -14.30 -12.42
C HIS A 269 7.81 -14.59 -10.94
N LEU A 270 8.05 -15.82 -10.49
CA LEU A 270 7.79 -16.24 -9.12
C LEU A 270 8.49 -15.34 -8.10
N HIS A 271 7.71 -14.81 -7.18
CA HIS A 271 8.20 -13.98 -6.09
C HIS A 271 7.40 -14.23 -4.81
N VAL A 272 8.06 -14.02 -3.68
CA VAL A 272 7.48 -14.20 -2.34
C VAL A 272 7.59 -12.90 -1.57
N HIS A 273 6.50 -12.49 -0.95
CA HIS A 273 6.42 -11.32 -0.09
C HIS A 273 6.76 -11.69 1.35
N PHE A 274 7.58 -10.87 1.99
CA PHE A 274 7.88 -10.92 3.41
C PHE A 274 7.46 -9.60 4.03
N THR A 275 6.40 -9.61 4.83
CA THR A 275 5.90 -8.39 5.50
C THR A 275 5.86 -8.58 7.01
N LYS A 276 6.01 -7.51 7.78
CA LYS A 276 5.71 -7.58 9.21
C LYS A 276 4.24 -7.98 9.43
N LEU A 277 3.97 -8.82 10.40
CA LEU A 277 2.62 -9.37 10.65
C LEU A 277 1.61 -8.28 11.03
N GLY A 278 2.04 -7.29 11.82
CA GLY A 278 1.23 -6.14 12.20
C GLY A 278 1.01 -5.11 11.08
N TYR A 279 1.70 -5.26 9.95
CA TYR A 279 1.49 -4.41 8.78
C TYR A 279 0.39 -5.00 7.89
N GLU A 280 -0.63 -4.19 7.60
CA GLU A 280 -1.67 -4.51 6.63
C GLU A 280 -1.22 -4.14 5.22
N ALA A 281 -0.25 -4.91 4.70
CA ALA A 281 0.29 -4.70 3.37
C ALA A 281 -0.79 -4.88 2.29
N PRO A 282 -0.81 -4.05 1.23
CA PRO A 282 -1.71 -4.25 0.10
C PRO A 282 -1.54 -5.66 -0.50
N GLY A 283 -2.66 -6.37 -0.66
CA GLY A 283 -2.67 -7.73 -1.22
C GLY A 283 -2.45 -8.86 -0.22
N CYS A 284 -2.37 -8.59 1.09
CA CYS A 284 -2.26 -9.63 2.12
C CYS A 284 -3.59 -10.30 2.51
N GLY A 285 -4.70 -9.95 1.84
CA GLY A 285 -6.03 -10.55 2.05
C GLY A 285 -6.10 -11.99 1.54
N VAL A 286 -6.99 -12.79 2.14
CA VAL A 286 -7.13 -14.23 1.85
C VAL A 286 -7.49 -14.53 0.40
N GLU A 287 -8.19 -13.58 -0.23
CA GLU A 287 -8.58 -13.64 -1.63
C GLU A 287 -7.39 -13.51 -2.59
N ARG A 288 -6.18 -13.17 -2.11
CA ARG A 288 -5.00 -13.01 -2.97
C ARG A 288 -3.74 -13.66 -2.42
N ALA A 289 -3.55 -13.61 -1.10
CA ALA A 289 -2.35 -14.09 -0.44
C ALA A 289 -2.44 -15.58 -0.09
N HIS A 290 -1.42 -16.32 -0.51
CA HIS A 290 -1.23 -17.72 -0.14
C HIS A 290 0.04 -17.84 0.70
N LEU A 291 -0.09 -18.26 1.97
CA LEU A 291 1.07 -18.41 2.85
C LEU A 291 2.06 -19.41 2.26
N LEU A 292 3.34 -19.04 2.21
CA LEU A 292 4.37 -19.90 1.62
C LEU A 292 4.50 -21.24 2.37
N ALA A 293 4.30 -21.23 3.69
CA ALA A 293 4.28 -22.46 4.49
C ALA A 293 3.16 -23.42 4.09
N ASP A 294 1.98 -22.89 3.74
CA ASP A 294 0.85 -23.69 3.29
C ASP A 294 1.07 -24.18 1.85
N VAL A 295 1.64 -23.33 0.99
CA VAL A 295 2.03 -23.71 -0.38
C VAL A 295 3.00 -24.91 -0.37
N ILE A 296 3.99 -24.88 0.52
CA ILE A 296 4.94 -25.98 0.71
C ILE A 296 4.20 -27.26 1.16
N GLN A 297 3.35 -27.17 2.19
CA GLN A 297 2.60 -28.32 2.71
C GLN A 297 1.64 -28.90 1.66
N ASN A 298 0.95 -28.04 0.90
CA ASN A 298 0.06 -28.44 -0.18
C ASN A 298 0.80 -29.27 -1.22
N LEU A 299 1.97 -28.82 -1.68
CA LEU A 299 2.81 -29.53 -2.66
C LEU A 299 3.45 -30.81 -2.11
N GLN A 300 3.72 -30.86 -0.80
CA GLN A 300 4.16 -32.09 -0.12
C GLN A 300 3.04 -33.14 -0.08
N SER A 301 1.79 -32.70 0.11
CA SER A 301 0.62 -33.58 0.17
C SER A 301 0.14 -34.04 -1.20
N ASP A 302 0.19 -33.16 -2.20
CA ASP A 302 -0.23 -33.40 -3.57
C ASP A 302 0.72 -32.68 -4.54
N PRO A 303 1.60 -33.41 -5.25
CA PRO A 303 2.55 -32.85 -6.21
C PRO A 303 1.94 -31.98 -7.33
N LYS A 304 0.63 -32.11 -7.58
CA LYS A 304 -0.11 -31.37 -8.61
C LYS A 304 -1.15 -30.42 -8.04
N TYR A 305 -1.13 -30.15 -6.73
CA TYR A 305 -2.15 -29.35 -6.02
C TYR A 305 -2.56 -28.08 -6.78
N TYR A 306 -1.58 -27.24 -7.14
CA TYR A 306 -1.88 -25.95 -7.78
C TYR A 306 -2.27 -26.07 -9.24
N LYS A 307 -2.04 -27.21 -9.89
CA LYS A 307 -2.54 -27.47 -11.25
C LYS A 307 -4.02 -27.79 -11.24
N THR A 308 -4.45 -28.64 -10.31
CA THR A 308 -5.80 -29.25 -10.33
C THR A 308 -6.82 -28.51 -9.46
N ARG A 309 -6.39 -27.80 -8.41
CA ARG A 309 -7.31 -27.13 -7.49
C ARG A 309 -7.86 -25.83 -8.07
N THR A 310 -9.10 -25.53 -7.72
CA THR A 310 -9.72 -24.23 -7.96
C THR A 310 -9.03 -23.16 -7.13
N LEU A 311 -8.70 -22.03 -7.75
CA LEU A 311 -8.11 -20.87 -7.08
C LEU A 311 -9.08 -19.68 -7.18
N TYR A 312 -9.24 -18.96 -6.07
CA TYR A 312 -10.07 -17.78 -5.98
C TYR A 312 -9.21 -16.52 -6.00
N PHE A 313 -9.60 -15.50 -6.76
CA PHE A 313 -8.89 -14.23 -6.77
C PHE A 313 -9.77 -13.03 -7.16
N PRO A 314 -9.51 -11.83 -6.64
CA PRO A 314 -10.23 -10.64 -7.03
C PRO A 314 -9.70 -10.09 -8.36
N LEU A 315 -10.62 -9.68 -9.24
CA LEU A 315 -10.33 -8.85 -10.40
C LEU A 315 -11.15 -7.57 -10.35
N ARG A 316 -10.56 -6.46 -10.81
CA ARG A 316 -11.26 -5.17 -10.90
C ARG A 316 -12.18 -5.15 -12.11
N ALA A 317 -13.23 -4.33 -12.05
CA ALA A 317 -14.18 -4.14 -13.14
C ALA A 317 -13.51 -3.78 -14.49
N ASP A 318 -12.39 -3.04 -14.43
CA ASP A 318 -11.61 -2.60 -15.59
C ASP A 318 -10.47 -3.55 -15.98
N ASP A 319 -10.35 -4.71 -15.31
CA ASP A 319 -9.34 -5.72 -15.62
C ASP A 319 -9.72 -6.51 -16.89
N GLY A 320 -8.80 -6.57 -17.85
CA GLY A 320 -9.03 -7.28 -19.11
C GLY A 320 -9.23 -8.78 -18.94
N LEU A 321 -8.67 -9.40 -17.90
CA LEU A 321 -8.88 -10.82 -17.60
C LEU A 321 -10.33 -11.06 -17.15
N LEU A 322 -10.92 -10.12 -16.40
CA LEU A 322 -12.33 -10.22 -15.99
C LEU A 322 -13.24 -10.29 -17.22
N GLY A 323 -12.95 -9.48 -18.24
CA GLY A 323 -13.64 -9.53 -19.52
C GLY A 323 -13.60 -10.93 -20.15
N LYS A 324 -12.46 -11.64 -20.06
CA LYS A 324 -12.32 -13.01 -20.59
C LYS A 324 -13.13 -14.05 -19.83
N PHE A 325 -13.22 -13.93 -18.50
CA PHE A 325 -14.11 -14.78 -17.71
C PHE A 325 -15.59 -14.52 -18.03
N LYS A 326 -15.99 -13.26 -18.25
CA LYS A 326 -17.36 -12.91 -18.67
C LYS A 326 -17.69 -13.47 -20.05
N GLU A 327 -16.79 -13.33 -21.03
CA GLU A 327 -16.94 -13.90 -22.38
C GLU A 327 -17.13 -15.43 -22.34
N ALA A 328 -16.48 -16.11 -21.39
CA ALA A 328 -16.58 -17.54 -21.19
C ALA A 328 -17.79 -17.99 -20.34
N GLY A 329 -18.62 -17.05 -19.84
CA GLY A 329 -19.78 -17.37 -19.01
C GLY A 329 -19.43 -17.91 -17.62
N ARG A 330 -18.30 -17.46 -17.04
CA ARG A 330 -17.77 -17.91 -15.74
C ARG A 330 -17.98 -16.92 -14.58
N LEU A 331 -18.83 -15.91 -14.77
CA LEU A 331 -19.10 -14.85 -13.79
C LEU A 331 -20.59 -14.56 -13.68
#